data_AF-A0A080ZST8-F1
#
_entry.id   AF-A0A080ZST8-F1
#
_cell.length_a   1.000
_cell.length_b   1.000
_cell.length_c   1.000
_cell.angle_alpha   90.00
_cell.angle_beta   90.00
_cell.angle_gamma   90.00
#
_symmetry.space_group_name_H-M   'P 1'
#
loop_
_entity.id
_entity.type
_entity.pdbx_description
1 polymer ?
#
loop_
_entity_poly.entity_id
_entity_poly.type
_entity_poly.pdbx_seq_one_letter_code
_entity_poly.pdbx_strand_id
1 'polypeptide(L)'
;MGGSGSSELLQVLVAAVLTGVATSKLSDGHKYLIINFSRAVLEMMFKFVDIIIWTAPIGVCFAIADAIGSNGLSALGSLGALVGTVYVTIFIFIVVVFGAVCFMFKINPIEFLVAMKEPLIIAYTTATSEAALPKVFDALEKYGVATHISGFVVPFGYSFNLDGSTLYLSLAAVFCAQAAGVHKSVGEQIVMVLMLMISSKGVAGVRSASIIVLASTLDQFDIPSWPVALILGVDWIMDMLRTLTNVMGNCLASVVMAKMENEFRTEEWERERRMLHGEDKVSVIEGKMSYVSAVSGLEEGRN
;
A
#
# COMPACT_ATOMS: atom_id res chain seq x y z
N MET A 1 -3.62 -21.36 -21.46
CA MET A 1 -3.21 -20.66 -20.24
C MET A 1 -3.88 -19.29 -20.27
N GLY A 2 -5.14 -19.27 -19.87
CA GLY A 2 -5.97 -18.07 -19.85
C GLY A 2 -6.44 -17.87 -18.42
N GLY A 3 -6.06 -16.75 -17.82
CA GLY A 3 -6.51 -16.32 -16.50
C GLY A 3 -7.04 -14.91 -16.64
N SER A 4 -8.34 -14.76 -16.43
CA SER A 4 -9.06 -13.49 -16.40
C SER A 4 -8.52 -12.61 -15.28
N GLY A 5 -7.48 -11.81 -15.58
CA GLY A 5 -7.07 -10.49 -15.04
C GLY A 5 -7.10 -10.17 -13.54
N SER A 6 -7.55 -11.07 -12.68
CA SER A 6 -8.04 -10.72 -11.34
C SER A 6 -7.70 -11.78 -10.29
N SER A 7 -7.48 -13.05 -10.66
CA SER A 7 -7.21 -14.15 -9.72
C SER A 7 -5.72 -14.50 -9.53
N GLU A 8 -4.80 -13.69 -10.06
CA GLU A 8 -3.43 -14.13 -10.31
C GLU A 8 -2.37 -13.53 -9.38
N LEU A 9 -2.64 -12.50 -8.56
CA LEU A 9 -1.56 -11.80 -7.84
C LEU A 9 -0.79 -12.73 -6.87
N LEU A 10 -1.51 -13.54 -6.09
CA LEU A 10 -0.90 -14.54 -5.21
C LEU A 10 -0.21 -15.66 -6.01
N GLN A 11 -0.80 -16.08 -7.14
CA GLN A 11 -0.21 -17.11 -7.99
C GLN A 11 1.10 -16.62 -8.63
N VAL A 12 1.10 -15.36 -9.09
CA VAL A 12 2.27 -14.64 -9.61
C VAL A 12 3.31 -14.46 -8.51
N LEU A 13 2.92 -14.15 -7.27
CA LEU A 13 3.85 -14.10 -6.13
C LEU A 13 4.51 -15.47 -5.90
N VAL A 14 3.72 -16.54 -5.82
CA VAL A 14 4.24 -17.91 -5.63
C VAL A 14 5.19 -18.28 -6.77
N ALA A 15 4.80 -18.01 -8.01
CA ALA A 15 5.65 -18.23 -9.17
C ALA A 15 6.94 -17.40 -9.10
N ALA A 16 6.86 -16.11 -8.76
CA ALA A 16 8.01 -15.22 -8.64
C ALA A 16 8.98 -15.67 -7.54
N VAL A 17 8.48 -16.12 -6.39
CA VAL A 17 9.31 -16.68 -5.30
C VAL A 17 9.98 -17.97 -5.75
N LEU A 18 9.25 -18.90 -6.38
CA LEU A 18 9.83 -20.13 -6.91
C LEU A 18 10.88 -19.85 -7.99
N THR A 19 10.62 -18.89 -8.88
CA THR A 19 11.58 -18.41 -9.87
C THR A 19 12.81 -17.80 -9.20
N GLY A 20 12.65 -16.96 -8.19
CA GLY A 20 13.77 -16.38 -7.43
C GLY A 20 14.63 -17.44 -6.74
N VAL A 21 14.01 -18.44 -6.11
CA VAL A 21 14.70 -19.58 -5.51
C VAL A 21 15.44 -20.40 -6.57
N ALA A 22 14.83 -20.65 -7.73
CA ALA A 22 15.50 -21.34 -8.84
C ALA A 22 16.70 -20.54 -9.38
N THR A 23 16.54 -19.23 -9.56
CA THR A 23 17.61 -18.32 -10.02
C THR A 23 18.78 -18.27 -9.04
N SER A 24 18.53 -18.35 -7.72
CA SER A 24 19.59 -18.38 -6.71
C SER A 24 20.55 -19.58 -6.85
N LYS A 25 20.08 -20.68 -7.47
CA LYS A 25 20.84 -21.91 -7.71
C LYS A 25 21.59 -21.94 -9.04
N LEU A 26 21.45 -20.91 -9.88
CA LEU A 26 22.16 -20.82 -11.16
C LEU A 26 23.62 -20.40 -10.98
N SER A 27 24.43 -20.66 -12.02
CA SER A 27 25.80 -20.13 -12.10
C SER A 27 25.78 -18.60 -12.18
N ASP A 28 26.79 -17.95 -11.59
CA ASP A 28 26.78 -16.51 -11.33
C ASP A 28 26.51 -15.66 -12.58
N GLY A 29 27.06 -16.03 -13.75
CA GLY A 29 26.78 -15.31 -15.00
C GLY A 29 25.29 -15.28 -15.39
N HIS A 30 24.60 -16.42 -15.31
CA HIS A 30 23.17 -16.50 -15.61
C HIS A 30 22.31 -15.88 -14.51
N LYS A 31 22.72 -16.03 -13.26
CA LYS A 31 22.07 -15.43 -12.08
C LYS A 31 22.02 -13.90 -12.20
N TYR A 32 23.16 -13.26 -12.46
CA TYR A 32 23.22 -11.80 -12.58
C TYR A 32 22.44 -11.29 -13.80
N LEU A 33 22.43 -12.02 -14.91
CA LEU A 33 21.64 -11.65 -16.09
C LEU A 33 20.14 -11.55 -15.75
N ILE A 34 19.58 -12.56 -15.09
CA ILE A 34 18.16 -12.58 -14.72
C ILE A 34 17.85 -11.47 -13.71
N ILE A 35 18.67 -11.31 -12.67
CA ILE A 35 18.48 -10.28 -11.64
C ILE A 35 18.48 -8.88 -12.27
N ASN A 36 19.47 -8.58 -13.13
CA ASN A 36 19.58 -7.27 -13.77
C ASN A 36 18.42 -7.00 -14.74
N PHE A 37 17.96 -8.03 -15.47
CA PHE A 37 16.78 -7.90 -16.31
C PHE A 37 15.52 -7.60 -15.48
N SER A 38 15.30 -8.34 -14.38
CA SER A 38 14.18 -8.08 -13.48
C SER A 38 14.23 -6.67 -12.89
N ARG A 39 15.42 -6.17 -12.54
CA ARG A 39 15.61 -4.80 -12.04
C ARG A 39 15.28 -3.75 -13.12
N ALA A 40 15.73 -3.96 -14.36
CA ALA A 40 15.41 -3.07 -15.47
C ALA A 40 13.90 -3.01 -15.77
N VAL A 41 13.19 -4.13 -15.66
CA VAL A 41 11.73 -4.17 -15.79
C VAL A 41 11.06 -3.39 -14.66
N LEU A 42 11.52 -3.55 -13.41
CA LEU A 42 11.01 -2.80 -12.27
C LEU A 42 11.18 -1.29 -12.47
N GLU A 43 12.36 -0.84 -12.87
CA GLU A 43 12.64 0.58 -13.18
C GLU A 43 11.77 1.12 -14.32
N MET A 44 11.52 0.31 -15.37
CA MET A 44 10.60 0.68 -16.44
C MET A 44 9.17 0.88 -15.91
N MET A 45 8.69 0.01 -15.02
CA MET A 45 7.37 0.17 -14.40
C MET A 45 7.30 1.44 -13.55
N PHE A 46 8.36 1.82 -12.84
CA PHE A 46 8.40 3.08 -12.10
C PHE A 46 8.23 4.29 -13.03
N LYS A 47 8.91 4.30 -14.18
CA LYS A 47 8.77 5.34 -15.22
C LYS A 47 7.36 5.43 -15.78
N PHE A 48 6.68 4.30 -16.00
CA PHE A 48 5.29 4.31 -16.45
C PHE A 48 4.35 4.92 -15.42
N VAL A 49 4.55 4.64 -14.13
CA VAL A 49 3.74 5.26 -13.08
C VAL A 49 4.00 6.75 -12.99
N ASP A 50 5.23 7.23 -13.16
CA ASP A 50 5.53 8.68 -13.21
C ASP A 50 4.69 9.41 -14.28
N ILE A 51 4.47 8.79 -15.44
CA ILE A 51 3.64 9.34 -16.51
C ILE A 51 2.17 9.41 -16.08
N ILE A 52 1.67 8.38 -15.39
CA ILE A 52 0.27 8.31 -14.94
C ILE A 52 0.00 9.30 -13.80
N ILE A 53 0.96 9.56 -12.92
CA ILE A 53 0.81 10.53 -11.81
C ILE A 53 0.41 11.92 -12.32
N TRP A 54 0.90 12.32 -13.50
CA TRP A 54 0.54 13.61 -14.09
C TRP A 54 -0.94 13.74 -14.43
N THR A 55 -1.63 12.63 -14.72
CA THR A 55 -3.06 12.62 -15.05
C THR A 55 -3.96 12.37 -13.84
N ALA A 56 -3.39 11.94 -12.71
CA ALA A 56 -4.12 11.62 -11.48
C ALA A 56 -5.03 12.78 -10.98
N PRO A 57 -4.61 14.06 -10.95
CA PRO A 57 -5.46 15.16 -10.49
C PRO A 57 -6.74 15.31 -11.32
N ILE A 58 -6.68 15.05 -12.62
CA ILE A 58 -7.83 15.12 -13.53
C ILE A 58 -8.81 13.98 -13.21
N GLY A 59 -8.29 12.77 -12.97
CA GLY A 59 -9.10 11.62 -12.54
C GLY A 59 -9.89 11.90 -11.27
N VAL A 60 -9.26 12.52 -10.26
CA VAL A 60 -9.92 12.91 -9.01
C VAL A 60 -11.08 13.87 -9.25
N CYS A 61 -10.86 14.91 -10.06
CA CYS A 61 -11.89 15.90 -10.36
C CYS A 61 -13.11 15.28 -11.04
N PHE A 62 -12.91 14.40 -12.03
CA PHE A 62 -14.02 13.69 -12.67
C PHE A 62 -14.76 12.78 -11.72
N ALA A 63 -14.03 12.09 -10.85
CA ALA A 63 -14.64 11.12 -9.97
C ALA A 63 -15.43 11.76 -8.81
N ILE A 64 -15.01 12.94 -8.34
CA ILE A 64 -15.81 13.79 -7.44
C ILE A 64 -17.06 14.32 -8.17
N ALA A 65 -16.91 14.77 -9.42
CA ALA A 65 -18.02 15.29 -10.21
C ALA A 65 -19.09 14.23 -10.52
N ASP A 66 -18.69 13.01 -10.88
CA ASP A 66 -19.58 11.89 -11.14
C ASP A 66 -20.39 11.51 -9.89
N ALA A 67 -19.73 11.44 -8.73
CA ALA A 67 -20.39 11.14 -7.46
C ALA A 67 -21.47 12.17 -7.08
N ILE A 68 -21.23 13.46 -7.38
CA ILE A 68 -22.21 14.54 -7.16
C ILE A 68 -23.34 14.47 -8.21
N GLY A 69 -23.01 14.17 -9.46
CA GLY A 69 -23.96 14.17 -10.59
C GLY A 69 -24.96 13.00 -10.57
N SER A 70 -24.55 11.83 -10.08
CA SER A 70 -25.34 10.61 -10.14
C SER A 70 -26.36 10.44 -9.00
N ASN A 71 -26.16 11.09 -7.84
CA ASN A 71 -26.94 10.79 -6.62
C ASN A 71 -27.94 11.88 -6.17
N GLY A 72 -27.86 13.10 -6.74
CA GLY A 72 -28.77 14.20 -6.42
C GLY A 72 -28.70 14.68 -4.96
N LEU A 73 -29.34 15.83 -4.65
CA LEU A 73 -29.17 16.52 -3.36
C LEU A 73 -29.90 15.86 -2.15
N SER A 74 -30.90 15.02 -2.40
CA SER A 74 -31.83 14.49 -1.37
C SER A 74 -31.37 13.16 -0.74
N ALA A 75 -30.50 12.40 -1.40
CA ALA A 75 -29.90 11.19 -0.84
C ALA A 75 -28.62 11.47 0.00
N LEU A 76 -28.09 12.70 -0.04
CA LEU A 76 -26.85 13.10 0.64
C LEU A 76 -26.88 12.98 2.16
N GLY A 77 -28.05 13.06 2.81
CA GLY A 77 -28.10 13.02 4.28
C GLY A 77 -27.60 11.68 4.83
N SER A 78 -28.30 10.60 4.49
CA SER A 78 -27.97 9.25 4.97
C SER A 78 -26.68 8.71 4.34
N LEU A 79 -26.42 9.00 3.06
CA LEU A 79 -25.18 8.60 2.39
C LEU A 79 -23.97 9.39 2.91
N GLY A 80 -24.14 10.68 3.20
CA GLY A 80 -23.12 11.51 3.83
C GLY A 80 -22.82 11.07 5.26
N ALA A 81 -23.83 10.62 6.02
CA ALA A 81 -23.62 10.02 7.33
C ALA A 81 -22.80 8.71 7.24
N LEU A 82 -23.07 7.85 6.25
CA LEU A 82 -22.28 6.64 6.01
C LEU A 82 -20.83 6.99 5.63
N VAL A 83 -20.64 7.86 4.64
CA VAL A 83 -19.31 8.31 4.20
C VAL A 83 -18.54 8.93 5.36
N GLY A 84 -19.17 9.81 6.13
CA GLY A 84 -18.58 10.43 7.32
C GLY A 84 -18.18 9.40 8.38
N THR A 85 -19.04 8.42 8.63
CA THR A 85 -18.74 7.33 9.59
C THR A 85 -17.55 6.49 9.13
N VAL A 86 -17.47 6.14 7.84
CA VAL A 86 -16.33 5.42 7.25
C VAL A 86 -15.05 6.26 7.39
N TYR A 87 -15.10 7.55 7.05
CA TYR A 87 -13.94 8.43 7.11
C TYR A 87 -13.42 8.60 8.54
N VAL A 88 -14.32 8.85 9.49
CA VAL A 88 -13.97 8.97 10.91
C VAL A 88 -13.40 7.66 11.44
N THR A 89 -14.02 6.52 11.11
CA THR A 89 -13.56 5.21 11.58
C THR A 89 -12.17 4.88 11.04
N ILE A 90 -11.93 5.10 9.75
CA ILE A 90 -10.61 4.88 9.15
C ILE A 90 -9.58 5.85 9.73
N PHE A 91 -9.93 7.12 9.93
CA PHE A 91 -9.01 8.09 10.54
C PHE A 91 -8.61 7.65 11.95
N ILE A 92 -9.59 7.24 12.77
CA ILE A 92 -9.33 6.70 14.12
C ILE A 92 -8.45 5.44 14.02
N PHE A 93 -8.73 4.54 13.08
CA PHE A 93 -7.93 3.34 12.87
C PHE A 93 -6.47 3.67 12.51
N ILE A 94 -6.24 4.60 11.59
CA ILE A 94 -4.88 5.04 11.22
C ILE A 94 -4.18 5.66 12.43
N VAL A 95 -4.82 6.56 13.16
CA VAL A 95 -4.20 7.24 14.31
C VAL A 95 -3.92 6.27 15.45
N VAL A 96 -4.88 5.40 15.79
CA VAL A 96 -4.79 4.53 16.96
C VAL A 96 -4.01 3.27 16.63
N VAL A 97 -4.39 2.53 15.60
CA VAL A 97 -3.79 1.22 15.28
C VAL A 97 -2.45 1.42 14.58
N PHE A 98 -2.40 2.15 13.46
CA PHE A 98 -1.11 2.37 12.79
C PHE A 98 -0.17 3.23 13.65
N GLY A 99 -0.70 4.21 14.40
CA GLY A 99 0.08 4.96 15.38
C GLY A 99 0.67 4.10 16.50
N ALA A 100 -0.10 3.16 17.06
CA ALA A 100 0.41 2.22 18.05
C ALA A 100 1.50 1.30 17.48
N VAL A 101 1.33 0.82 16.24
CA VAL A 101 2.36 0.03 15.55
C VAL A 101 3.63 0.85 15.32
N CYS A 102 3.48 2.11 14.87
CA CYS A 102 4.63 3.02 14.69
C CYS A 102 5.37 3.24 16.02
N PHE A 103 4.64 3.43 17.12
CA PHE A 103 5.22 3.58 18.45
C PHE A 103 5.96 2.31 18.90
N MET A 104 5.34 1.14 18.77
CA MET A 104 5.90 -0.15 19.19
C MET A 104 7.21 -0.48 18.46
N PHE A 105 7.26 -0.23 17.15
CA PHE A 105 8.43 -0.52 16.32
C PHE A 105 9.38 0.68 16.16
N LYS A 106 9.18 1.77 16.91
CA LYS A 106 9.98 3.00 16.86
C LYS A 106 10.11 3.55 15.43
N ILE A 107 9.01 3.57 14.69
CA ILE A 107 8.91 4.15 13.34
C ILE A 107 8.41 5.59 13.52
N ASN A 108 9.11 6.56 12.94
CA ASN A 108 8.64 7.94 12.95
C ASN A 108 7.46 8.08 11.96
N PRO A 109 6.24 8.41 12.43
CA PRO A 109 5.06 8.44 11.57
C PRO A 109 5.13 9.56 10.52
N ILE A 110 5.74 10.70 10.86
CA ILE A 110 5.89 11.82 9.92
C ILE A 110 6.85 11.43 8.80
N GLU A 111 8.00 10.85 9.17
CA GLU A 111 9.00 10.40 8.20
C GLU A 111 8.42 9.32 7.27
N PHE A 112 7.66 8.37 7.83
CA PHE A 112 6.98 7.33 7.06
C PHE A 112 5.95 7.91 6.09
N LEU A 113 5.09 8.82 6.54
CA LEU A 113 4.08 9.46 5.67
C LEU A 113 4.72 10.27 4.55
N VAL A 114 5.81 10.98 4.83
CA VAL A 114 6.57 11.73 3.81
C VAL A 114 7.20 10.79 2.80
N ALA A 115 7.78 9.67 3.24
CA ALA A 115 8.37 8.67 2.36
C ALA A 115 7.31 7.98 1.48
N MET A 116 6.14 7.68 2.02
CA MET A 116 5.06 6.98 1.32
C MET A 116 4.07 7.92 0.61
N LYS A 117 4.31 9.24 0.57
CA LYS A 117 3.35 10.22 0.05
C LYS A 117 2.90 9.91 -1.39
N GLU A 118 3.81 9.53 -2.27
CA GLU A 118 3.53 9.29 -3.69
C GLU A 118 2.60 8.08 -3.88
N PRO A 119 2.94 6.87 -3.39
CA PRO A 119 2.03 5.74 -3.52
C PRO A 119 0.68 5.97 -2.81
N LEU A 120 0.65 6.67 -1.68
CA LEU A 120 -0.59 6.96 -0.96
C LEU A 120 -1.51 7.90 -1.73
N ILE A 121 -0.97 8.95 -2.37
CA ILE A 121 -1.74 9.83 -3.23
C ILE A 121 -2.28 9.06 -4.44
N ILE A 122 -1.48 8.21 -5.08
CA ILE A 122 -1.95 7.40 -6.21
C ILE A 122 -3.08 6.47 -5.78
N ALA A 123 -2.91 5.75 -4.67
CA ALA A 123 -3.91 4.85 -4.12
C ALA A 123 -5.23 5.57 -3.82
N TYR A 124 -5.15 6.76 -3.19
CA TYR A 124 -6.32 7.58 -2.89
C TYR A 124 -7.02 8.08 -4.15
N THR A 125 -6.26 8.58 -5.12
CA THR A 125 -6.82 9.25 -6.30
C THR A 125 -7.34 8.30 -7.36
N THR A 126 -6.76 7.11 -7.46
CA THR A 126 -7.13 6.09 -8.45
C THR A 126 -8.05 5.01 -7.89
N ALA A 127 -8.19 4.91 -6.57
CA ALA A 127 -8.92 3.84 -5.87
C ALA A 127 -8.48 2.43 -6.29
N THR A 128 -7.21 2.26 -6.70
CA THR A 128 -6.60 0.96 -6.97
C THR A 128 -5.24 0.84 -6.30
N SER A 129 -5.04 -0.24 -5.56
CA SER A 129 -3.77 -0.56 -4.92
C SER A 129 -2.73 -0.94 -5.98
N GLU A 130 -3.15 -1.63 -7.05
CA GLU A 130 -2.30 -2.10 -8.13
C GLU A 130 -1.62 -0.96 -8.91
N ALA A 131 -2.32 0.17 -9.11
CA ALA A 131 -1.71 1.34 -9.77
C ALA A 131 -0.61 1.98 -8.91
N ALA A 132 -0.71 1.87 -7.58
CA ALA A 132 0.28 2.40 -6.65
C ALA A 132 1.46 1.42 -6.44
N LEU A 133 1.31 0.14 -6.78
CA LEU A 133 2.26 -0.93 -6.47
C LEU A 133 3.72 -0.63 -6.90
N PRO A 134 4.00 -0.12 -8.11
CA PRO A 134 5.37 0.19 -8.47
C PRO A 134 5.95 1.29 -7.57
N LYS A 135 5.16 2.34 -7.29
CA LYS A 135 5.59 3.42 -6.38
C LYS A 135 5.71 2.99 -4.93
N VAL A 136 4.98 1.96 -4.51
CA VAL A 136 5.16 1.33 -3.20
C VAL A 136 6.54 0.70 -3.11
N PHE A 137 6.96 -0.09 -4.10
CA PHE A 137 8.30 -0.70 -4.09
C PHE A 137 9.41 0.35 -4.10
N ASP A 138 9.32 1.35 -4.97
CA ASP A 138 10.29 2.45 -5.03
C ASP A 138 10.38 3.21 -3.70
N ALA A 139 9.24 3.56 -3.10
CA ALA A 139 9.20 4.27 -1.82
C ALA A 139 9.75 3.44 -0.67
N LEU A 140 9.47 2.13 -0.62
CA LEU A 140 9.97 1.23 0.41
C LEU A 140 11.48 1.01 0.30
N GLU A 141 12.01 0.80 -0.91
CA GLU A 141 13.46 0.67 -1.16
C GLU A 141 14.18 1.97 -0.76
N LYS A 142 13.66 3.13 -1.18
CA LYS A 142 14.19 4.46 -0.79
C LYS A 142 14.06 4.75 0.70
N TYR A 143 13.11 4.14 1.40
CA TYR A 143 12.94 4.31 2.84
C TYR A 143 13.86 3.41 3.68
N GLY A 144 14.43 2.37 3.05
CA GLY A 144 15.37 1.44 3.66
C GLY A 144 14.84 0.02 3.87
N VAL A 145 13.75 -0.37 3.23
CA VAL A 145 13.25 -1.74 3.28
C VAL A 145 13.96 -2.57 2.21
N ALA A 146 14.56 -3.69 2.59
CA ALA A 146 15.17 -4.61 1.64
C ALA A 146 14.16 -5.14 0.60
N THR A 147 14.56 -5.16 -0.67
CA THR A 147 13.67 -5.48 -1.80
C THR A 147 13.04 -6.87 -1.71
N HIS A 148 13.74 -7.83 -1.11
CA HIS A 148 13.22 -9.19 -0.90
C HIS A 148 12.11 -9.24 0.17
N ILE A 149 12.17 -8.39 1.20
CA ILE A 149 11.11 -8.27 2.21
C ILE A 149 9.88 -7.63 1.58
N SER A 150 10.02 -6.45 0.97
CA SER A 150 8.89 -5.78 0.32
C SER A 150 8.29 -6.63 -0.80
N GLY A 151 9.14 -7.32 -1.57
CA GLY A 151 8.74 -8.20 -2.67
C GLY A 151 7.86 -9.38 -2.24
N PHE A 152 7.93 -9.79 -0.98
CA PHE A 152 7.06 -10.80 -0.40
C PHE A 152 5.87 -10.19 0.35
N VAL A 153 6.14 -9.23 1.25
CA VAL A 153 5.14 -8.69 2.18
C VAL A 153 4.07 -7.89 1.43
N VAL A 154 4.44 -7.07 0.44
CA VAL A 154 3.47 -6.21 -0.27
C VAL A 154 2.48 -7.04 -1.08
N PRO A 155 2.90 -7.99 -1.95
CA PRO A 155 1.93 -8.78 -2.72
C PRO A 155 1.09 -9.72 -1.84
N PHE A 156 1.68 -10.25 -0.77
CA PHE A 156 0.94 -11.04 0.22
C PHE A 156 -0.14 -10.17 0.91
N GLY A 157 0.24 -8.97 1.34
CA GLY A 157 -0.64 -8.01 1.98
C GLY A 157 -1.79 -7.53 1.08
N TYR A 158 -1.58 -7.40 -0.23
CA TYR A 158 -2.64 -7.02 -1.17
C TYR A 158 -3.78 -8.06 -1.24
N SER A 159 -3.52 -9.29 -0.84
CA SER A 159 -4.54 -10.35 -0.76
C SER A 159 -5.11 -10.51 0.65
N PHE A 160 -4.26 -10.39 1.68
CA PHE A 160 -4.61 -10.81 3.04
C PHE A 160 -4.70 -9.68 4.07
N ASN A 161 -4.17 -8.50 3.76
CA ASN A 161 -4.11 -7.33 4.64
C ASN A 161 -4.88 -6.15 4.03
N LEU A 162 -6.20 -6.34 3.93
CA LEU A 162 -7.15 -5.37 3.40
C LEU A 162 -7.95 -4.71 4.54
N ASP A 163 -7.24 -3.98 5.40
CA ASP A 163 -7.80 -3.34 6.60
C ASP A 163 -8.95 -2.38 6.29
N GLY A 164 -8.72 -1.44 5.38
CA GLY A 164 -9.71 -0.48 4.93
C GLY A 164 -10.93 -1.17 4.33
N SER A 165 -10.73 -2.27 3.60
CA SER A 165 -11.83 -3.04 3.00
C SER A 165 -12.67 -3.73 4.06
N THR A 166 -12.01 -4.28 5.08
CA THR A 166 -12.67 -4.97 6.18
C THR A 166 -13.50 -3.99 7.03
N LEU A 167 -12.95 -2.81 7.34
CA LEU A 167 -13.65 -1.75 8.04
C LEU A 167 -14.87 -1.27 7.25
N TYR A 168 -14.69 -1.00 5.96
CA TYR A 168 -15.77 -0.61 5.06
C TYR A 168 -16.88 -1.66 5.03
N LEU A 169 -16.55 -2.94 4.79
CA LEU A 169 -17.54 -4.02 4.68
C LEU A 169 -18.37 -4.15 5.97
N SER A 170 -17.70 -4.03 7.11
CA SER A 170 -18.35 -4.11 8.43
C SER A 170 -19.36 -2.96 8.62
N LEU A 171 -18.95 -1.73 8.32
CA LEU A 171 -19.83 -0.55 8.42
C LEU A 171 -20.96 -0.60 7.40
N ALA A 172 -20.68 -1.01 6.17
CA ALA A 172 -21.66 -1.17 5.10
C ALA A 172 -22.73 -2.21 5.47
N ALA A 173 -22.33 -3.33 6.08
CA ALA A 173 -23.28 -4.37 6.48
C ALA A 173 -24.23 -3.89 7.59
N VAL A 174 -23.70 -3.18 8.59
CA VAL A 174 -24.52 -2.57 9.65
C VAL A 174 -25.43 -1.48 9.08
N PHE A 175 -24.95 -0.65 8.16
CA PHE A 175 -25.75 0.34 7.46
C PHE A 175 -26.91 -0.30 6.70
N CYS A 176 -26.67 -1.38 5.96
CA CYS A 176 -27.71 -2.10 5.23
C CYS A 176 -28.78 -2.66 6.17
N ALA A 177 -28.38 -3.22 7.32
CA ALA A 177 -29.32 -3.68 8.34
C ALA A 177 -30.22 -2.54 8.85
N GLN A 178 -29.62 -1.40 9.17
CA GLN A 178 -30.34 -0.21 9.64
C GLN A 178 -31.27 0.38 8.57
N ALA A 179 -30.80 0.47 7.32
CA ALA A 179 -31.58 0.98 6.20
C ALA A 179 -32.78 0.08 5.87
N ALA A 180 -32.64 -1.24 6.04
CA ALA A 180 -33.71 -2.21 5.89
C ALA A 180 -34.64 -2.30 7.12
N GLY A 181 -34.37 -1.57 8.20
CA GLY A 181 -35.13 -1.67 9.46
C GLY A 181 -34.93 -2.99 10.21
N VAL A 182 -33.89 -3.75 9.88
CA VAL A 182 -33.56 -5.04 10.50
C VAL A 182 -32.63 -4.78 11.68
N HIS A 183 -33.15 -4.98 12.89
CA HIS A 183 -32.34 -4.86 14.10
C HIS A 183 -31.47 -6.12 14.30
N LYS A 184 -30.15 -5.94 14.37
CA LYS A 184 -29.20 -7.00 14.72
C LYS A 184 -28.62 -6.75 16.10
N SER A 185 -28.65 -7.76 16.96
CA SER A 185 -28.00 -7.71 18.26
C SER A 185 -26.49 -7.50 18.13
N VAL A 186 -25.84 -6.99 19.18
CA VAL A 186 -24.39 -6.80 19.19
C VAL A 186 -23.64 -8.12 18.92
N GLY A 187 -24.16 -9.24 19.43
CA GLY A 187 -23.61 -10.57 19.16
C GLY A 187 -23.66 -10.94 17.68
N GLU A 188 -24.81 -10.75 17.02
CA GLU A 188 -24.95 -10.98 15.58
C GLU A 188 -24.03 -10.06 14.76
N GLN A 189 -23.92 -8.79 15.17
CA GLN A 189 -23.01 -7.84 14.51
C GLN A 189 -21.54 -8.29 14.61
N ILE A 190 -21.11 -8.78 15.78
CA ILE A 190 -19.74 -9.32 15.95
C ILE A 190 -19.52 -10.53 15.04
N VAL A 191 -20.47 -11.48 15.01
CA VAL A 191 -20.36 -12.66 14.15
C VAL A 191 -20.32 -12.27 12.67
N MET A 192 -21.12 -11.28 12.27
CA MET A 192 -21.13 -10.73 10.92
C MET A 192 -19.78 -10.11 10.54
N VAL A 193 -19.19 -9.31 11.43
CA VAL A 193 -17.86 -8.73 11.22
C VAL A 193 -16.79 -9.82 11.10
N LEU A 194 -16.80 -10.83 11.97
CA LEU A 194 -15.88 -11.96 11.91
C LEU A 194 -16.03 -12.74 10.59
N MET A 195 -17.27 -12.91 10.12
CA MET A 195 -17.53 -13.53 8.83
C MET A 195 -16.95 -12.69 7.68
N LEU A 196 -17.21 -11.38 7.67
CA LEU A 196 -16.66 -10.46 6.66
C LEU A 196 -15.13 -10.44 6.65
N MET A 197 -14.50 -10.55 7.81
CA MET A 197 -13.04 -10.69 7.92
C MET A 197 -12.51 -11.94 7.22
N ILE A 198 -13.22 -13.06 7.29
CA ILE A 198 -12.83 -14.31 6.63
C ILE A 198 -13.16 -14.25 5.14
N SER A 199 -14.41 -13.90 4.80
CA SER A 199 -14.90 -13.90 3.42
C SER A 199 -14.19 -12.88 2.52
N SER A 200 -13.78 -11.73 3.04
CA SER A 200 -13.02 -10.72 2.28
C SER A 200 -11.67 -11.22 1.77
N LYS A 201 -11.05 -12.21 2.44
CA LYS A 201 -9.76 -12.82 2.04
C LYS A 201 -9.92 -13.89 0.96
N GLY A 202 -11.13 -14.45 0.82
CA GLY A 202 -11.44 -15.51 -0.15
C GLY A 202 -11.75 -15.02 -1.57
N VAL A 203 -11.92 -13.71 -1.77
CA VAL A 203 -12.30 -13.11 -3.07
C VAL A 203 -11.19 -12.19 -3.61
N ALA A 204 -9.93 -12.49 -3.25
CA ALA A 204 -8.78 -11.70 -3.65
C ALA A 204 -8.77 -11.46 -5.18
N GLY A 205 -8.91 -10.18 -5.56
CA GLY A 205 -8.57 -9.64 -6.86
C GLY A 205 -9.70 -9.50 -7.89
N VAL A 206 -10.97 -9.81 -7.59
CA VAL A 206 -12.10 -9.46 -8.49
C VAL A 206 -12.52 -8.00 -8.28
N ARG A 207 -12.56 -7.18 -9.36
CA ARG A 207 -13.12 -5.81 -9.29
C ARG A 207 -14.57 -5.87 -8.81
N SER A 208 -14.94 -5.05 -7.83
CA SER A 208 -16.26 -5.08 -7.16
C SER A 208 -16.55 -6.34 -6.32
N ALA A 209 -15.52 -7.14 -5.99
CA ALA A 209 -15.63 -8.27 -5.06
C ALA A 209 -16.25 -7.88 -3.72
N SER A 210 -15.94 -6.69 -3.21
CA SER A 210 -16.44 -6.18 -1.93
C SER A 210 -17.96 -6.11 -1.90
N ILE A 211 -18.61 -5.68 -2.99
CA ILE A 211 -20.07 -5.60 -3.08
C ILE A 211 -20.71 -6.99 -3.11
N ILE A 212 -20.07 -7.95 -3.79
CA ILE A 212 -20.53 -9.34 -3.82
C ILE A 212 -20.41 -9.97 -2.43
N VAL A 213 -19.25 -9.82 -1.78
CA VAL A 213 -19.01 -10.29 -0.40
C VAL A 213 -20.02 -9.67 0.57
N LEU A 214 -20.29 -8.37 0.44
CA LEU A 214 -21.29 -7.69 1.22
C LEU A 214 -22.67 -8.31 1.00
N ALA A 215 -23.15 -8.39 -0.25
CA ALA A 215 -24.47 -8.93 -0.58
C ALA A 215 -24.63 -10.38 -0.10
N SER A 216 -23.63 -11.23 -0.30
CA SER A 216 -23.63 -12.62 0.19
C SER A 216 -23.65 -12.71 1.72
N THR A 217 -23.04 -11.75 2.42
CA THR A 217 -23.09 -11.72 3.88
C THR A 217 -24.45 -11.24 4.36
N LEU A 218 -25.05 -10.23 3.73
CA LEU A 218 -26.38 -9.74 4.10
C LEU A 218 -27.44 -10.85 4.02
N ASP A 219 -27.41 -11.65 2.95
CA ASP A 219 -28.33 -12.78 2.75
C ASP A 219 -28.26 -13.81 3.89
N GLN A 220 -27.05 -14.14 4.35
CA GLN A 220 -26.83 -15.08 5.45
C GLN A 220 -27.31 -14.60 6.81
N PHE A 221 -27.52 -13.29 6.95
CA PHE A 221 -28.04 -12.67 8.17
C PHE A 221 -29.48 -12.18 7.97
N ASP A 222 -30.19 -12.66 6.95
CA ASP A 222 -31.58 -12.28 6.65
C ASP A 222 -31.76 -10.76 6.47
N ILE A 223 -30.75 -10.07 5.93
CA ILE A 223 -30.80 -8.64 5.62
C ILE A 223 -31.10 -8.47 4.12
N PRO A 224 -32.17 -7.76 3.74
CA PRO A 224 -32.46 -7.46 2.35
C PRO A 224 -31.28 -6.76 1.65
N SER A 225 -30.99 -7.15 0.42
CA SER A 225 -29.83 -6.65 -0.35
C SER A 225 -30.09 -5.32 -1.08
N TRP A 226 -31.33 -4.84 -1.15
CA TRP A 226 -31.67 -3.57 -1.81
C TRP A 226 -30.88 -2.34 -1.29
N PRO A 227 -30.47 -2.23 0.00
CA PRO A 227 -29.67 -1.10 0.47
C PRO A 227 -28.25 -1.07 -0.12
N VAL A 228 -27.74 -2.20 -0.62
CA VAL A 228 -26.44 -2.25 -1.32
C VAL A 228 -26.46 -1.31 -2.54
N ALA A 229 -27.60 -1.19 -3.22
CA ALA A 229 -27.76 -0.27 -4.35
C ALA A 229 -27.60 1.20 -3.93
N LEU A 230 -27.95 1.56 -2.69
CA LEU A 230 -27.71 2.91 -2.17
C LEU A 230 -26.22 3.19 -1.99
N ILE A 231 -25.47 2.19 -1.51
CA ILE A 231 -24.02 2.31 -1.27
C ILE A 231 -23.27 2.51 -2.58
N LEU A 232 -23.67 1.85 -3.67
CA LEU A 232 -23.04 1.97 -4.99
C LEU A 232 -22.87 3.42 -5.45
N GLY A 233 -23.84 4.27 -5.14
CA GLY A 233 -23.81 5.69 -5.51
C GLY A 233 -22.64 6.46 -4.91
N VAL A 234 -22.20 6.09 -3.70
CA VAL A 234 -21.11 6.78 -2.99
C VAL A 234 -19.90 5.89 -2.73
N ASP A 235 -19.92 4.65 -3.22
CA ASP A 235 -18.87 3.64 -3.00
C ASP A 235 -17.51 4.16 -3.43
N TRP A 236 -17.48 4.88 -4.56
CA TRP A 236 -16.26 5.48 -5.07
C TRP A 236 -15.54 6.40 -4.06
N ILE A 237 -16.29 7.23 -3.32
CA ILE A 237 -15.72 8.15 -2.32
C ILE A 237 -15.11 7.38 -1.14
N MET A 238 -15.76 6.29 -0.74
CA MET A 238 -15.27 5.42 0.33
C MET A 238 -14.09 4.56 -0.15
N ASP A 239 -14.07 4.18 -1.42
CA ASP A 239 -13.04 3.35 -2.02
C ASP A 239 -11.68 4.03 -2.06
N MET A 240 -11.65 5.34 -2.33
CA MET A 240 -10.42 6.15 -2.25
C MET A 240 -9.70 5.95 -0.91
N LEU A 241 -10.45 6.08 0.19
CA LEU A 241 -9.89 6.02 1.54
C LEU A 241 -9.60 4.57 1.97
N ARG A 242 -10.45 3.62 1.57
CA ARG A 242 -10.23 2.18 1.72
C ARG A 242 -8.90 1.76 1.10
N THR A 243 -8.69 2.13 -0.15
CA THR A 243 -7.49 1.80 -0.93
C THR A 243 -6.26 2.43 -0.31
N LEU A 244 -6.32 3.73 0.05
CA LEU A 244 -5.23 4.40 0.77
C LEU A 244 -4.85 3.65 2.05
N THR A 245 -5.83 3.23 2.84
CA THR A 245 -5.59 2.55 4.12
C THR A 245 -4.94 1.18 3.93
N ASN A 246 -5.41 0.41 2.94
CA ASN A 246 -4.82 -0.89 2.59
C ASN A 246 -3.36 -0.72 2.17
N VAL A 247 -3.07 0.23 1.27
CA VAL A 247 -1.70 0.49 0.79
C VAL A 247 -0.82 0.96 1.94
N MET A 248 -1.30 1.87 2.78
CA MET A 248 -0.58 2.36 3.97
C MET A 248 -0.24 1.22 4.93
N GLY A 249 -1.21 0.36 5.24
CA GLY A 249 -1.03 -0.81 6.10
C GLY A 249 0.01 -1.77 5.55
N ASN A 250 -0.01 -2.04 4.24
CA ASN A 250 0.97 -2.90 3.58
C ASN A 250 2.39 -2.32 3.58
N CYS A 251 2.53 -1.01 3.36
CA CYS A 251 3.81 -0.32 3.51
C CYS A 251 4.31 -0.40 4.96
N LEU A 252 3.45 -0.13 5.94
CA LEU A 252 3.82 -0.16 7.35
C LEU A 252 4.23 -1.57 7.79
N ALA A 253 3.48 -2.59 7.40
CA ALA A 253 3.81 -3.99 7.64
C ALA A 253 5.17 -4.37 7.03
N SER A 254 5.48 -3.89 5.82
CA SER A 254 6.77 -4.12 5.18
C SER A 254 7.94 -3.52 5.98
N VAL A 255 7.78 -2.32 6.53
CA VAL A 255 8.77 -1.69 7.40
C VAL A 255 8.92 -2.45 8.72
N VAL A 256 7.81 -2.89 9.32
CA VAL A 256 7.81 -3.68 10.55
C VAL A 256 8.55 -5.00 10.35
N MET A 257 8.23 -5.73 9.28
CA MET A 257 8.90 -6.99 8.95
C MET A 257 10.39 -6.79 8.68
N ALA A 258 10.77 -5.74 7.94
CA ALA A 258 12.17 -5.42 7.70
C ALA A 258 12.93 -5.13 9.00
N LYS A 259 12.30 -4.42 9.96
CA LYS A 259 12.89 -4.18 11.28
C LYS A 259 13.03 -5.46 12.10
N MET A 260 12.04 -6.35 12.04
CA MET A 260 12.07 -7.64 12.76
C MET A 260 13.16 -8.57 12.22
N GLU A 261 13.39 -8.56 10.91
CA GLU A 261 14.43 -9.36 10.25
C GLU A 261 15.81 -8.70 10.25
N ASN A 262 15.97 -7.50 10.82
CA ASN A 262 17.20 -6.68 10.75
C ASN A 262 17.62 -6.30 9.32
N GLU A 263 16.65 -6.20 8.41
CA GLU A 263 16.78 -5.86 6.99
C GLU A 263 16.25 -4.44 6.70
N PHE A 264 16.24 -3.57 7.72
CA PHE A 264 15.82 -2.18 7.61
C PHE A 264 17.01 -1.23 7.77
N ARG A 265 17.29 -0.42 6.74
CA ARG A 265 18.44 0.51 6.67
C ARG A 265 19.76 -0.20 6.96
N THR A 266 20.03 -1.27 6.21
CA THR A 266 21.27 -2.02 6.28
C THR A 266 22.48 -1.14 5.95
N GLU A 267 23.69 -1.57 6.34
CA GLU A 267 24.92 -0.83 6.04
C GLU A 267 25.12 -0.59 4.53
N GLU A 268 24.68 -1.53 3.70
CA GLU A 268 24.67 -1.38 2.24
C GLU A 268 23.77 -0.23 1.80
N TRP A 269 22.55 -0.17 2.31
CA TRP A 269 21.63 0.93 2.05
C TRP A 269 22.18 2.28 2.54
N GLU A 270 22.80 2.32 3.72
CA GLU A 270 23.44 3.55 4.23
C GLU A 270 24.57 4.02 3.31
N ARG A 271 25.41 3.09 2.81
CA ARG A 271 26.47 3.41 1.85
C ARG A 271 25.89 3.96 0.54
N GLU A 272 24.91 3.30 -0.05
CA GLU A 272 24.26 3.78 -1.28
C GLU A 272 23.65 5.18 -1.09
N ARG A 273 22.99 5.41 0.05
CA ARG A 273 22.39 6.71 0.37
C ARG A 273 23.43 7.81 0.55
N ARG A 274 24.57 7.53 1.21
CA ARG A 274 25.69 8.48 1.36
C ARG A 274 26.34 8.82 0.02
N MET A 275 26.47 7.86 -0.88
CA MET A 275 26.97 8.09 -2.24
C MET A 275 26.02 8.98 -3.05
N LEU A 276 24.71 8.79 -2.93
CA LEU A 276 23.69 9.60 -3.60
C LEU A 276 23.59 11.03 -3.07
N HIS A 277 23.83 11.25 -1.77
CA HIS A 277 23.86 12.59 -1.16
C HIS A 277 25.25 13.25 -1.18
N GLY A 278 26.27 12.60 -1.73
CA GLY A 278 27.60 13.17 -1.96
C GLY A 278 28.49 13.29 -0.72
N GLU A 279 28.13 12.69 0.40
CA GLU A 279 28.90 12.76 1.65
C GLU A 279 30.29 12.08 1.53
N ASP A 280 30.40 11.00 0.74
CA ASP A 280 31.68 10.33 0.49
C ASP A 280 32.57 11.02 -0.56
N LYS A 281 32.02 11.93 -1.38
CA LYS A 281 32.88 12.76 -2.24
C LYS A 281 33.62 13.80 -1.42
N VAL A 282 32.99 14.34 -0.37
CA VAL A 282 33.60 15.32 0.54
C VAL A 282 34.69 14.68 1.38
N SER A 283 34.45 13.49 1.96
CA SER A 283 35.45 12.79 2.77
C SER A 283 36.71 12.37 1.99
N VAL A 284 36.55 11.96 0.72
CA VAL A 284 37.68 11.63 -0.17
C VAL A 284 38.45 12.88 -0.61
N ILE A 285 37.77 14.01 -0.81
CA ILE A 285 38.41 15.29 -1.14
C ILE A 285 39.14 15.87 0.07
N GLU A 286 38.55 15.83 1.26
CA GLU A 286 39.18 16.26 2.51
C GLU A 286 40.39 15.39 2.88
N GLY A 287 40.28 14.07 2.70
CA GLY A 287 41.39 13.15 2.87
C GLY A 287 42.55 13.44 1.91
N LYS A 288 42.26 13.75 0.65
CA LYS A 288 43.27 14.17 -0.34
C LYS A 288 43.87 15.54 -0.03
N MET A 289 43.07 16.52 0.42
CA MET A 289 43.58 17.84 0.83
C MET A 289 44.48 17.77 2.07
N SER A 290 44.12 16.94 3.06
CA SER A 290 44.94 16.70 4.25
C SER A 290 46.28 16.06 3.89
N TYR A 291 46.29 15.10 2.96
CA TYR A 291 47.51 14.49 2.44
C TYR A 291 48.41 15.49 1.70
N VAL A 292 47.84 16.35 0.84
CA VAL A 292 48.59 17.38 0.11
C VAL A 292 49.16 18.45 1.06
N SER A 293 48.41 18.82 2.10
CA SER A 293 48.89 19.75 3.14
C SER A 293 50.02 19.16 3.99
N ALA A 294 49.95 17.85 4.28
CA ALA A 294 51.02 17.16 5.01
C ALA A 294 52.30 17.01 4.18
N VAL A 295 52.18 16.78 2.87
CA VAL A 295 53.33 16.65 1.95
C VAL A 295 53.99 18.00 1.70
N SER A 296 53.22 19.09 1.54
CA SER A 296 53.77 20.45 1.37
C SER A 296 54.48 20.98 2.62
N GLY A 297 53.95 20.70 3.82
CA GLY A 297 54.62 21.06 5.08
C GLY A 297 55.94 20.31 5.34
N LEU A 298 56.14 19.14 4.72
CA LEU A 298 57.40 18.38 4.80
C LEU A 298 58.47 18.90 3.80
N GLU A 299 58.06 19.58 2.73
CA GLU A 299 58.98 20.18 1.76
C GLU A 299 59.49 21.56 2.21
N GLU A 300 58.68 22.36 2.90
CA GLU A 300 59.10 23.66 3.46
C GLU A 300 60.03 23.54 4.67
N GLY A 301 60.02 22.40 5.38
CA GLY A 301 60.92 22.13 6.52
C GLY A 301 62.32 21.62 6.14
N ARG A 302 62.65 21.51 4.84
CA ARG A 302 63.92 20.94 4.34
C ARG A 302 64.84 21.95 3.64
N ASN A 303 64.55 23.25 3.70
CA ASN A 303 65.43 24.32 3.21
C ASN A 303 66.02 25.15 4.35
#